data_AF-E7GGN7-F1
#
_entry.id   AF-E7GGN7-F1
#
_cell.length_a   1.000
_cell.length_b   1.000
_cell.length_c   1.000
_cell.angle_alpha   90.00
_cell.angle_beta   90.00
_cell.angle_gamma   90.00
#
_symmetry.space_group_name_H-M   'P 1'
#
loop_
_entity.id
_entity.type
_entity.pdbx_description
1 polymer ?
#
loop_
_entity_poly.entity_id
_entity_poly.type
_entity_poly.pdbx_seq_one_letter_code
_entity_poly.pdbx_strand_id
1 'polypeptide(L)' 'MKATGIVRRVDDLGRIVIPKNVRTEQGITEGTPMEIFTEDGAVIFKKYATYLEEE' A
#
# COMPACT_ATOMS: atom_id res chain seq x y z
N MET A 1 3.47 4.37 14.03
CA MET A 1 2.74 4.66 12.77
C MET A 1 2.67 6.17 12.58
N LYS A 2 2.92 6.66 11.36
CA LYS A 2 2.72 8.08 11.03
C LYS A 2 1.27 8.27 10.60
N ALA A 3 0.49 9.04 11.35
CA ALA A 3 -0.91 9.30 11.00
C ALA A 3 -0.95 10.29 9.83
N THR A 4 -1.53 9.87 8.70
CA THR A 4 -1.74 10.76 7.54
C THR A 4 -3.05 11.54 7.66
N GLY A 5 -3.99 11.08 8.50
CA GLY A 5 -5.32 11.69 8.66
C GLY A 5 -6.23 11.55 7.43
N ILE A 6 -5.84 10.76 6.41
CA ILE A 6 -6.58 10.62 5.16
C ILE A 6 -7.56 9.46 5.29
N VAL A 7 -8.86 9.74 5.09
CA VAL A 7 -9.92 8.73 5.06
C VAL A 7 -10.38 8.53 3.62
N ARG A 8 -10.49 7.27 3.18
CA ARG A 8 -10.98 6.92 1.84
C ARG A 8 -12.05 5.84 1.93
N ARG A 9 -13.10 5.99 1.13
CA ARG A 9 -14.13 4.95 0.96
C ARG A 9 -13.60 3.87 0.04
N VAL A 10 -14.03 2.64 0.32
CA VAL A 10 -13.85 1.49 -0.57
C VAL A 10 -14.75 1.67 -1.79
N ASP A 11 -14.27 1.29 -2.96
CA ASP A 11 -15.07 1.30 -4.18
C ASP A 11 -16.03 0.09 -4.26
N ASP A 12 -16.77 -0.03 -5.35
CA ASP A 12 -17.73 -1.10 -5.61
C ASP A 12 -17.09 -2.49 -5.75
N LEU A 13 -15.79 -2.56 -6.04
CA LEU A 13 -15.04 -3.80 -6.18
C LEU A 13 -14.22 -4.17 -4.92
N GLY A 14 -14.30 -3.38 -3.85
CA GLY A 14 -13.55 -3.65 -2.63
C GLY A 14 -12.14 -3.06 -2.60
N ARG A 15 -11.77 -2.18 -3.55
CA ARG A 15 -10.44 -1.57 -3.62
C ARG A 15 -10.40 -0.26 -2.84
N ILE A 16 -9.21 0.08 -2.36
CA ILE A 16 -8.91 1.40 -1.77
C ILE A 16 -7.83 2.12 -2.57
N VAL A 17 -8.00 3.42 -2.76
CA VAL A 17 -7.03 4.24 -3.48
C VAL A 17 -5.94 4.71 -2.51
N ILE A 18 -4.67 4.40 -2.82
CA ILE A 18 -3.52 4.97 -2.11
C ILE A 18 -3.32 6.43 -2.58
N PRO A 19 -3.40 7.42 -1.68
CA PRO A 19 -3.23 8.83 -2.03
C PRO A 19 -1.89 9.13 -2.70
N LYS A 20 -1.87 10.13 -3.61
CA LYS A 20 -0.69 10.44 -4.44
C LYS A 20 0.55 10.79 -3.60
N ASN A 21 0.38 11.53 -2.51
CA ASN A 21 1.48 11.89 -1.60
C ASN A 21 2.12 10.64 -0.98
N VAL A 22 1.32 9.70 -0.47
CA VAL A 22 1.81 8.44 0.11
C VAL A 22 2.57 7.62 -0.94
N ARG A 23 2.05 7.56 -2.18
CA ARG A 23 2.74 6.90 -3.29
C ARG A 23 4.10 7.53 -3.59
N THR A 24 4.18 8.85 -3.66
CA THR A 24 5.45 9.56 -3.92
C THR A 24 6.45 9.34 -2.78
N GLU A 25 6.03 9.47 -1.52
CA GLU A 25 6.89 9.27 -0.35
C GLU A 25 7.41 7.82 -0.24
N GLN A 26 6.62 6.82 -0.64
CA GLN A 26 6.98 5.40 -0.56
C GLN A 26 7.57 4.82 -1.87
N GLY A 27 7.64 5.63 -2.94
CA GLY A 27 8.11 5.20 -4.25
C GLY A 27 7.21 4.16 -4.92
N ILE A 28 5.88 4.25 -4.72
CA ILE A 28 4.90 3.32 -5.29
C ILE A 28 4.40 3.86 -6.63
N THR A 29 4.93 3.31 -7.72
CA THR A 29 4.53 3.61 -9.08
C THR A 29 3.42 2.67 -9.55
N GLU A 30 2.94 2.88 -10.78
CA GLU A 30 2.02 1.92 -11.40
C GLU A 30 2.75 0.59 -11.64
N GLY A 31 2.08 -0.52 -11.37
CA GLY A 31 2.67 -1.86 -11.49
C GLY A 31 3.58 -2.29 -10.32
N THR A 32 3.85 -1.43 -9.33
CA THR A 32 4.61 -1.85 -8.14
C THR A 32 3.89 -3.00 -7.43
N PRO A 33 4.53 -4.17 -7.25
CA PRO A 33 3.91 -5.28 -6.56
C PRO A 33 3.81 -4.95 -5.06
N MET A 34 2.65 -5.22 -4.48
CA MET A 34 2.35 -4.93 -3.08
C MET A 34 1.81 -6.18 -2.42
N GLU A 35 2.27 -6.43 -1.20
CA GLU A 35 1.80 -7.49 -0.33
C GLU A 35 0.82 -6.91 0.70
N ILE A 36 -0.23 -7.68 0.99
CA ILE A 36 -1.31 -7.29 1.90
C ILE A 36 -1.27 -8.21 3.12
N PHE A 37 -1.16 -7.60 4.29
CA PHE A 37 -1.21 -8.28 5.58
C PHE A 37 -2.42 -7.82 6.39
N THR A 38 -2.89 -8.69 7.28
CA THR A 38 -3.96 -8.38 8.24
C THR A 38 -3.47 -8.69 9.64
N GLU A 39 -3.48 -7.71 10.53
CA GLU A 39 -3.03 -7.83 11.93
C GLU A 39 -3.89 -6.93 12.81
N ASP A 40 -4.44 -7.46 13.91
CA ASP A 40 -5.22 -6.70 14.91
C ASP A 40 -6.31 -5.77 14.34
N GLY A 41 -7.00 -6.23 13.29
CA GLY A 41 -8.06 -5.46 12.63
C GLY A 41 -7.56 -4.34 11.71
N ALA A 42 -6.25 -4.22 11.52
CA ALA A 42 -5.62 -3.35 10.53
C ALA A 42 -5.27 -4.12 9.25
N VAL A 43 -5.31 -3.40 8.12
CA VAL A 43 -4.77 -3.86 6.85
C VAL A 43 -3.46 -3.11 6.61
N ILE A 44 -2.38 -3.85 6.40
CA ILE A 44 -1.02 -3.32 6.24
C ILE A 44 -0.56 -3.65 4.81
N PHE A 45 -0.10 -2.62 4.09
CA PHE A 45 0.46 -2.76 2.75
C PHE A 45 1.99 -2.64 2.83
N LYS A 46 2.69 -3.59 2.23
CA LYS A 46 4.16 -3.59 2.11
C LYS A 46 4.55 -3.73 0.65
N LYS A 47 5.61 -3.05 0.21
CA LYS A 47 6.19 -3.33 -1.11
C LYS A 47 6.64 -4.78 -1.14
N TYR A 48 6.20 -5.52 -2.15
CA TYR A 48 6.64 -6.88 -2.34
C TYR A 48 8.04 -6.86 -2.94
N ALA A 49 9.02 -7.34 -2.17
CA ALA A 49 10.35 -7.61 -2.67
C ALA A 49 10.42 -9.10 -2.99
N THR A 50 10.56 -9.44 -4.26
CA THR A 50 10.96 -10.80 -4.63
C THR A 50 12.44 -10.96 -4.27
N TYR A 51 12.83 -12.08 -3.67
CA TYR A 51 14.23 -12.40 -3.36
C TYR A 51 15.13 -12.57 -4.61
N LEU A 52 14.62 -12.24 -5.80
CA LEU A 52 15.28 -12.39 -7.09
C LEU A 52 15.91 -11.08 -7.62
N GLU A 53 15.95 -10.02 -6.81
CA GLU A 53 16.64 -8.75 -7.14
C GLU A 53 17.87 -8.50 -6.25
N GLU A 54 18.51 -9.56 -5.77
CA GLU A 54 19.91 -9.51 -5.30
C GLU A 54 20.81 -10.26 -6.29
N GLU A 55 21.17 -9.59 -7.39
CA GLU A 55 22.35 -9.89 -8.22
C GLU A 55 23.12 -8.60 -8.51
#